data_AF-A0A1L5KIT5-F1
#
_entry.id   AF-A0A1L5KIT5-F1
#
_cell.length_a   1.000
_cell.length_b   1.000
_cell.length_c   1.000
_cell.angle_alpha   90.00
_cell.angle_beta   90.00
_cell.angle_gamma   90.00
#
_symmetry.space_group_name_H-M   'P 1'
#
loop_
_entity.id
_entity.type
_entity.pdbx_description
1 polymer ?
#
loop_
_entity_poly.entity_id
_entity_poly.type
_entity_poly.pdbx_seq_one_letter_code
_entity_poly.pdbx_strand_id
1 'polypeptide(L)'
;VPILPELYHLVNLPQEKDFHEYDGWYHTLAVVSHTEPDLVLRWGALLHDVAKGMPAVRAVINGRLTDRGHDTLGAEMTETLLTRLGYPKAFVQRVAWIVKNHMRFHYFVQNGDANEKKWLRKEARSGEFRDSQIMRTAWEQLAKVCAADVLGCGKPYSSTDGTLAFGECMADLSLEMPVHTKDLNYDERVIKLAGKQVGEGLQYLLGQVQNGVVPNEPDALYDALDHKLRRPVEK
;
A
#
# COMPACT_ATOMS: atom_id res chain seq x y z
N VAL A 1 6.44 -17.82 -27.49
CA VAL A 1 6.58 -17.59 -26.03
C VAL A 1 5.26 -17.03 -25.54
N PRO A 2 4.55 -17.71 -24.60
CA PRO A 2 3.37 -17.15 -23.96
C PRO A 2 3.71 -15.82 -23.27
N ILE A 3 2.91 -14.77 -23.50
CA ILE A 3 3.21 -13.42 -23.00
C ILE A 3 2.65 -13.22 -21.58
N LEU A 4 1.37 -13.57 -21.36
CA LEU A 4 0.66 -13.48 -20.07
C LEU A 4 -0.27 -14.70 -19.86
N PRO A 5 0.27 -15.94 -19.84
CA PRO A 5 -0.55 -17.14 -19.61
C PRO A 5 -1.29 -17.11 -18.27
N GLU A 6 -0.77 -16.37 -17.28
CA GLU A 6 -1.36 -16.20 -15.96
C GLU A 6 -2.76 -15.58 -16.00
N LEU A 7 -3.11 -14.79 -17.02
CA LEU A 7 -4.42 -14.14 -17.11
C LEU A 7 -5.48 -14.97 -17.84
N TYR A 8 -5.10 -16.04 -18.52
CA TYR A 8 -6.02 -16.80 -19.39
C TYR A 8 -7.23 -17.36 -18.63
N HIS A 9 -7.03 -17.78 -17.37
CA HIS A 9 -8.08 -18.34 -16.53
C HIS A 9 -9.16 -17.32 -16.12
N LEU A 10 -8.91 -16.01 -16.29
CA LEU A 10 -9.90 -14.97 -15.99
C LEU A 10 -11.02 -14.92 -17.05
N VAL A 11 -10.78 -15.45 -18.26
CA VAL A 11 -11.76 -15.44 -19.35
C VAL A 11 -12.95 -16.31 -18.97
N ASN A 12 -14.16 -15.73 -18.96
CA ASN A 12 -15.38 -16.36 -18.47
C ASN A 12 -15.35 -16.76 -16.98
N LEU A 13 -14.40 -16.25 -16.18
CA LEU A 13 -14.34 -16.55 -14.75
C LEU A 13 -15.56 -15.92 -14.07
N PRO A 14 -16.49 -16.72 -13.50
CA PRO A 14 -17.67 -16.15 -12.86
C PRO A 14 -17.26 -15.39 -11.60
N GLN A 15 -17.87 -14.21 -11.44
CA GLN A 15 -17.78 -13.37 -10.26
C GLN A 15 -19.14 -13.29 -9.56
N GLU A 16 -19.15 -12.76 -8.34
CA GLU A 16 -20.38 -12.53 -7.59
C GLU A 16 -21.16 -11.35 -8.20
N LYS A 17 -22.38 -11.63 -8.70
CA LYS A 17 -23.18 -10.71 -9.53
C LYS A 17 -23.71 -9.50 -8.76
N ASP A 18 -23.90 -9.66 -7.45
CA ASP A 18 -24.28 -8.57 -6.55
C ASP A 18 -23.23 -7.43 -6.61
N PHE A 19 -21.95 -7.78 -6.81
CA PHE A 19 -20.84 -6.84 -6.79
C PHE A 19 -20.32 -6.49 -8.20
N HIS A 20 -20.36 -7.43 -9.14
CA HIS A 20 -19.75 -7.28 -10.46
C HIS A 20 -20.77 -7.49 -11.58
N GLU A 21 -20.75 -6.62 -12.58
CA GLU A 21 -21.51 -6.81 -13.81
C GLU A 21 -20.84 -7.80 -14.77
N TYR A 22 -19.51 -7.86 -14.72
CA TYR A 22 -18.67 -8.59 -15.67
C TYR A 22 -18.06 -9.86 -15.10
N ASP A 23 -17.61 -10.75 -15.98
CA ASP A 23 -16.69 -11.84 -15.60
C ASP A 23 -15.31 -11.28 -15.19
N GLY A 24 -14.41 -12.14 -14.71
CA GLY A 24 -13.08 -11.72 -14.26
C GLY A 24 -12.26 -10.98 -15.32
N TRP A 25 -12.33 -11.41 -16.59
CA TRP A 25 -11.56 -10.81 -17.68
C TRP A 25 -12.11 -9.45 -18.10
N TYR A 26 -13.40 -9.35 -18.36
CA TYR A 26 -14.03 -8.09 -18.74
C TYR A 26 -14.00 -7.06 -17.61
N HIS A 27 -14.11 -7.50 -16.35
CA HIS A 27 -13.86 -6.63 -15.20
C HIS A 27 -12.43 -6.10 -15.24
N THR A 28 -11.42 -6.97 -15.35
CA THR A 28 -10.01 -6.56 -15.43
C THR A 28 -9.77 -5.55 -16.56
N LEU A 29 -10.33 -5.79 -17.76
CA LEU A 29 -10.25 -4.86 -18.88
C LEU A 29 -10.95 -3.52 -18.59
N ALA A 30 -12.10 -3.54 -17.91
CA ALA A 30 -12.80 -2.34 -17.49
C ALA A 30 -11.96 -1.54 -16.48
N VAL A 31 -11.34 -2.18 -15.49
CA VAL A 31 -10.41 -1.51 -14.54
C VAL A 31 -9.25 -0.87 -15.30
N VAL A 32 -8.62 -1.61 -16.23
CA VAL A 32 -7.54 -1.08 -17.07
C VAL A 32 -8.02 0.12 -17.90
N SER A 33 -9.24 0.10 -18.44
CA SER A 33 -9.78 1.19 -19.26
C SER A 33 -10.02 2.50 -18.48
N HIS A 34 -10.36 2.40 -17.19
CA HIS A 34 -10.53 3.54 -16.28
C HIS A 34 -9.21 4.02 -15.65
N THR A 35 -8.11 3.34 -15.93
CA THR A 35 -6.78 3.67 -15.40
C THR A 35 -6.04 4.59 -16.37
N GLU A 36 -5.39 5.64 -15.87
CA GLU A 36 -4.57 6.54 -16.68
C GLU A 36 -3.35 5.81 -17.31
N PRO A 37 -2.72 6.33 -18.39
CA PRO A 37 -1.61 5.65 -19.08
C PRO A 37 -0.27 5.75 -18.32
N ASP A 38 -0.29 5.53 -17.01
CA ASP A 38 0.90 5.32 -16.19
C ASP A 38 1.22 3.82 -16.11
N LEU A 39 2.49 3.45 -16.29
CA LEU A 39 2.88 2.05 -16.41
C LEU A 39 2.67 1.26 -15.10
N VAL A 40 2.94 1.87 -13.94
CA VAL A 40 2.71 1.22 -12.64
C VAL A 40 1.21 0.98 -12.44
N LEU A 41 0.39 1.99 -12.75
CA LEU A 41 -1.05 1.88 -12.60
C LEU A 41 -1.66 0.87 -13.57
N ARG A 42 -1.22 0.84 -14.84
CA ARG A 42 -1.71 -0.12 -15.84
C ARG A 42 -1.39 -1.56 -15.46
N TRP A 43 -0.20 -1.82 -14.93
CA TRP A 43 0.14 -3.15 -14.42
C TRP A 43 -0.61 -3.50 -13.13
N GLY A 44 -0.76 -2.55 -12.21
CA GLY A 44 -1.56 -2.73 -11.01
C GLY A 44 -3.01 -3.09 -11.34
N ALA A 45 -3.64 -2.33 -12.24
CA ALA A 45 -5.00 -2.58 -12.74
C ALA A 45 -5.12 -3.93 -13.47
N LEU A 46 -4.17 -4.27 -14.33
CA LEU A 46 -4.21 -5.53 -15.09
C LEU A 46 -4.04 -6.76 -14.19
N LEU A 47 -3.28 -6.64 -13.08
CA LEU A 47 -2.89 -7.77 -12.25
C LEU A 47 -3.58 -7.83 -10.88
N HIS A 48 -4.37 -6.82 -10.48
CA HIS A 48 -4.99 -6.78 -9.14
C HIS A 48 -5.75 -8.07 -8.79
N ASP A 49 -6.43 -8.63 -9.78
CA ASP A 49 -7.25 -9.84 -9.68
C ASP A 49 -6.62 -11.11 -10.27
N VAL A 50 -5.31 -11.10 -10.58
CA VAL A 50 -4.63 -12.19 -11.30
C VAL A 50 -4.72 -13.56 -10.62
N ALA A 51 -5.06 -13.60 -9.32
CA ALA A 51 -5.23 -14.83 -8.56
C ALA A 51 -6.69 -15.22 -8.27
N LYS A 52 -7.69 -14.45 -8.72
CA LYS A 52 -9.10 -14.84 -8.58
C LYS A 52 -9.36 -16.16 -9.31
N GLY A 53 -10.19 -17.03 -8.74
CA GLY A 53 -10.49 -18.33 -9.36
C GLY A 53 -9.43 -19.41 -9.14
N MET A 54 -8.26 -19.07 -8.56
CA MET A 54 -7.24 -20.06 -8.24
C MET A 54 -7.76 -21.06 -7.19
N PRO A 55 -7.43 -22.37 -7.29
CA PRO A 55 -7.95 -23.39 -6.38
C PRO A 55 -7.69 -23.12 -4.88
N ALA A 56 -6.59 -22.44 -4.54
CA ALA A 56 -6.26 -22.08 -3.15
C ALA A 56 -7.02 -20.84 -2.63
N VAL A 57 -7.72 -20.12 -3.50
CA VAL A 57 -8.33 -18.81 -3.24
C VAL A 57 -9.85 -18.87 -3.40
N ARG A 58 -10.32 -19.55 -4.44
CA ARG A 58 -11.73 -19.64 -4.80
C ARG A 58 -12.46 -20.58 -3.85
N ALA A 59 -13.53 -20.07 -3.24
CA ALA A 59 -14.42 -20.84 -2.40
C ALA A 59 -15.88 -20.41 -2.57
N VAL A 60 -16.81 -21.31 -2.23
CA VAL A 60 -18.23 -20.98 -2.06
C VAL A 60 -18.54 -20.94 -0.57
N ILE A 61 -18.93 -19.78 -0.06
CA ILE A 61 -19.26 -19.59 1.36
C ILE A 61 -20.68 -19.02 1.43
N ASN A 62 -21.57 -19.72 2.14
CA ASN A 62 -22.98 -19.35 2.27
C ASN A 62 -23.68 -19.13 0.90
N GLY A 63 -23.34 -19.96 -0.09
CA GLY A 63 -23.90 -19.88 -1.45
C GLY A 63 -23.33 -18.76 -2.33
N ARG A 64 -22.38 -17.96 -1.85
CA ARG A 64 -21.72 -16.89 -2.61
C ARG A 64 -20.33 -17.28 -3.06
N LEU A 65 -19.95 -16.84 -4.26
CA LEU A 65 -18.57 -16.99 -4.75
C LEU A 65 -17.65 -16.01 -4.01
N THR A 66 -16.54 -16.52 -3.52
CA THR A 66 -15.55 -15.73 -2.80
C THR A 66 -14.14 -16.07 -3.26
N ASP A 67 -13.27 -15.07 -3.30
CA ASP A 67 -11.85 -15.20 -3.64
C ASP A 67 -11.00 -14.61 -2.51
N ARG A 68 -11.19 -15.08 -1.27
CA ARG A 68 -10.48 -14.51 -0.11
C ARG A 68 -8.98 -14.80 -0.21
N GLY A 69 -8.14 -13.77 -0.11
CA GLY A 69 -6.69 -13.89 -0.21
C GLY A 69 -6.11 -13.80 -1.63
N HIS A 70 -6.93 -13.49 -2.64
CA HIS A 70 -6.45 -13.29 -4.02
C HIS A 70 -5.45 -12.13 -4.14
N ASP A 71 -5.58 -11.09 -3.32
CA ASP A 71 -4.64 -9.99 -3.23
C ASP A 71 -3.23 -10.47 -2.85
N THR A 72 -3.13 -11.37 -1.87
CA THR A 72 -1.86 -11.92 -1.39
C THR A 72 -1.23 -12.86 -2.42
N LEU A 73 -1.97 -13.85 -2.90
CA LEU A 73 -1.45 -14.76 -3.95
C LEU A 73 -1.18 -14.01 -5.25
N GLY A 74 -2.02 -13.02 -5.58
CA GLY A 74 -1.89 -12.18 -6.76
C GLY A 74 -0.62 -11.34 -6.74
N ALA A 75 -0.20 -10.87 -5.57
CA ALA A 75 1.08 -10.18 -5.40
C ALA A 75 2.27 -11.11 -5.70
N GLU A 76 2.26 -12.35 -5.18
CA GLU A 76 3.31 -13.35 -5.47
C GLU A 76 3.38 -13.72 -6.95
N MET A 77 2.22 -13.88 -7.60
CA MET A 77 2.11 -14.09 -9.04
C MET A 77 2.63 -12.89 -9.83
N THR A 78 2.31 -11.68 -9.38
CA THR A 78 2.77 -10.42 -9.98
C THR A 78 4.29 -10.30 -9.92
N GLU A 79 4.90 -10.60 -8.77
CA GLU A 79 6.35 -10.59 -8.63
C GLU A 79 7.02 -11.56 -9.59
N THR A 80 6.52 -12.79 -9.65
CA THR A 80 7.05 -13.83 -10.53
C THR A 80 6.91 -13.43 -12.00
N LEU A 81 5.73 -12.94 -12.39
CA LEU A 81 5.40 -12.55 -13.76
C LEU A 81 6.25 -11.39 -14.23
N LEU A 82 6.31 -10.29 -13.48
CA LEU A 82 7.05 -9.10 -13.91
C LEU A 82 8.57 -9.31 -13.85
N THR A 83 9.05 -10.13 -12.91
CA THR A 83 10.46 -10.56 -12.90
C THR A 83 10.80 -11.38 -14.14
N ARG A 84 9.93 -12.34 -14.54
CA ARG A 84 10.08 -13.10 -15.79
C ARG A 84 10.14 -12.18 -17.02
N LEU A 85 9.36 -11.09 -17.02
CA LEU A 85 9.36 -10.10 -18.09
C LEU A 85 10.56 -9.13 -18.05
N GLY A 86 11.44 -9.23 -17.04
CA GLY A 86 12.67 -8.45 -16.96
C GLY A 86 12.49 -7.03 -16.40
N TYR A 87 11.39 -6.74 -15.70
CA TYR A 87 11.20 -5.44 -15.07
C TYR A 87 12.18 -5.21 -13.90
N PRO A 88 12.60 -3.96 -13.64
CA PRO A 88 13.46 -3.63 -12.49
C PRO A 88 12.81 -4.00 -11.16
N LYS A 89 13.58 -4.51 -10.20
CA LYS A 89 13.07 -4.97 -8.90
C LYS A 89 12.17 -3.95 -8.18
N ALA A 90 12.55 -2.68 -8.14
CA ALA A 90 11.75 -1.64 -7.48
C ALA A 90 10.38 -1.43 -8.16
N PHE A 91 10.31 -1.57 -9.49
CA PHE A 91 9.06 -1.52 -10.24
C PHE A 91 8.18 -2.73 -9.90
N VAL A 92 8.77 -3.93 -9.91
CA VAL A 92 8.08 -5.18 -9.56
C VAL A 92 7.47 -5.09 -8.15
N GLN A 93 8.27 -4.67 -7.16
CA GLN A 93 7.83 -4.52 -5.78
C GLN A 93 6.72 -3.48 -5.64
N ARG A 94 6.79 -2.36 -6.38
CA ARG A 94 5.74 -1.35 -6.38
C ARG A 94 4.41 -1.91 -6.89
N VAL A 95 4.41 -2.59 -8.04
CA VAL A 95 3.17 -3.17 -8.60
C VAL A 95 2.63 -4.26 -7.69
N ALA A 96 3.49 -5.17 -7.22
CA ALA A 96 3.10 -6.24 -6.30
C ALA A 96 2.52 -5.67 -4.99
N TRP A 97 3.08 -4.57 -4.47
CA TRP A 97 2.53 -3.89 -3.29
C TRP A 97 1.13 -3.31 -3.54
N ILE A 98 0.87 -2.75 -4.73
CA ILE A 98 -0.48 -2.29 -5.10
C ILE A 98 -1.46 -3.47 -5.14
N VAL A 99 -1.09 -4.55 -5.84
CA VAL A 99 -1.91 -5.78 -5.92
C VAL A 99 -2.13 -6.39 -4.53
N LYS A 100 -1.14 -6.41 -3.66
CA LYS A 100 -1.26 -6.94 -2.30
C LYS A 100 -2.24 -6.16 -1.42
N ASN A 101 -2.36 -4.85 -1.63
CA ASN A 101 -3.04 -3.97 -0.69
C ASN A 101 -4.42 -3.48 -1.18
N HIS A 102 -4.82 -3.73 -2.42
CA HIS A 102 -6.07 -3.19 -2.97
C HIS A 102 -7.33 -3.62 -2.19
N MET A 103 -7.45 -4.90 -1.80
CA MET A 103 -8.57 -5.35 -0.97
C MET A 103 -8.54 -4.76 0.44
N ARG A 104 -7.35 -4.63 1.02
CA ARG A 104 -7.19 -3.97 2.32
C ARG A 104 -7.58 -2.50 2.23
N PHE A 105 -7.23 -1.82 1.14
CA PHE A 105 -7.64 -0.43 0.90
C PHE A 105 -9.16 -0.30 0.87
N HIS A 106 -9.85 -1.15 0.09
CA HIS A 106 -11.32 -1.18 0.05
C HIS A 106 -11.95 -1.42 1.44
N TYR A 107 -11.35 -2.32 2.22
CA TYR A 107 -11.78 -2.54 3.61
C TYR A 107 -11.69 -1.26 4.44
N PHE A 108 -10.58 -0.51 4.37
CA PHE A 108 -10.45 0.74 5.14
C PHE A 108 -11.42 1.83 4.68
N VAL A 109 -11.66 1.97 3.36
CA VAL A 109 -12.64 2.93 2.82
C VAL A 109 -14.05 2.65 3.36
N GLN A 110 -14.40 1.37 3.54
CA GLN A 110 -15.73 0.96 3.99
C GLN A 110 -15.89 0.88 5.52
N ASN A 111 -14.80 0.94 6.29
CA ASN A 111 -14.80 0.74 7.74
C ASN A 111 -14.14 1.94 8.45
N GLY A 112 -14.95 2.91 8.87
CA GLY A 112 -14.48 4.14 9.53
C GLY A 112 -13.75 3.94 10.88
N ASP A 113 -13.92 2.78 11.53
CA ASP A 113 -13.22 2.44 12.78
C ASP A 113 -11.83 1.80 12.53
N ALA A 114 -11.45 1.58 11.26
CA ALA A 114 -10.17 0.97 10.92
C ALA A 114 -9.00 1.93 11.24
N ASN A 115 -7.95 1.41 11.88
CA ASN A 115 -6.84 2.24 12.34
C ASN A 115 -5.77 2.46 11.26
N GLU A 116 -5.90 3.57 10.53
CA GLU A 116 -5.06 3.97 9.40
C GLU A 116 -3.61 4.23 9.82
N LYS A 117 -3.41 4.88 10.98
CA LYS A 117 -2.07 5.14 11.53
C LYS A 117 -1.31 3.86 11.86
N LYS A 118 -2.02 2.83 12.37
CA LYS A 118 -1.43 1.51 12.63
C LYS A 118 -1.03 0.82 11.32
N TRP A 119 -1.82 0.97 10.26
CA TRP A 119 -1.46 0.43 8.95
C TRP A 119 -0.25 1.16 8.37
N LEU A 120 -0.27 2.50 8.34
CA LEU A 120 0.87 3.32 7.90
C LEU A 120 2.17 2.98 8.63
N ARG A 121 2.12 2.82 9.96
CA ARG A 121 3.29 2.41 10.75
C ARG A 121 3.82 1.04 10.34
N LYS A 122 2.92 0.08 10.05
CA LYS A 122 3.31 -1.24 9.57
C LYS A 122 4.02 -1.13 8.22
N GLU A 123 3.48 -0.32 7.32
CA GLU A 123 4.07 -0.09 5.99
C GLU A 123 5.40 0.65 6.08
N ALA A 124 5.54 1.66 6.94
CA ALA A 124 6.81 2.36 7.15
C ALA A 124 7.92 1.46 7.71
N ARG A 125 7.55 0.38 8.42
CA ARG A 125 8.48 -0.61 9.01
C ARG A 125 8.69 -1.86 8.16
N SER A 126 7.99 -2.00 7.05
CA SER A 126 8.02 -3.22 6.24
C SER A 126 9.35 -3.42 5.50
N GLY A 127 10.09 -2.33 5.28
CA GLY A 127 11.27 -2.31 4.41
C GLY A 127 10.93 -2.18 2.92
N GLU A 128 9.64 -2.05 2.55
CA GLU A 128 9.20 -1.88 1.16
C GLU A 128 9.50 -0.47 0.61
N PHE A 129 9.55 0.52 1.52
CA PHE A 129 9.74 1.92 1.15
C PHE A 129 11.11 2.41 1.59
N ARG A 130 11.72 3.24 0.75
CA ARG A 130 13.01 3.88 1.03
C ARG A 130 12.86 5.17 1.82
N ASP A 131 11.74 5.87 1.63
CA ASP A 131 11.39 7.11 2.31
C ASP A 131 9.88 7.37 2.28
N SER A 132 9.46 8.33 3.10
CA SER A 132 8.07 8.78 3.21
C SER A 132 7.51 9.33 1.89
N GLN A 133 8.33 9.95 1.04
CA GLN A 133 7.86 10.46 -0.26
C GLN A 133 7.50 9.33 -1.23
N ILE A 134 8.35 8.30 -1.32
CA ILE A 134 8.07 7.10 -2.11
C ILE A 134 6.84 6.37 -1.57
N MET A 135 6.66 6.32 -0.24
CA MET A 135 5.47 5.76 0.40
C MET A 135 4.21 6.58 0.06
N ARG A 136 4.26 7.91 0.15
CA ARG A 136 3.18 8.83 -0.24
C ARG A 136 2.69 8.54 -1.66
N THR A 137 3.62 8.49 -2.63
CA THR A 137 3.26 8.16 -4.01
C THR A 137 2.66 6.76 -4.16
N ALA A 138 3.02 5.81 -3.29
CA ALA A 138 2.41 4.47 -3.31
C ALA A 138 0.93 4.51 -2.96
N TRP A 139 0.56 5.31 -1.95
CA TRP A 139 -0.82 5.50 -1.56
C TRP A 139 -1.66 6.16 -2.64
N GLU A 140 -1.12 7.22 -3.27
CA GLU A 140 -1.78 7.86 -4.41
C GLU A 140 -2.02 6.87 -5.56
N GLN A 141 -1.03 6.02 -5.86
CA GLN A 141 -1.15 5.02 -6.91
C GLN A 141 -2.15 3.92 -6.55
N LEU A 142 -2.12 3.42 -5.32
CA LEU A 142 -3.07 2.42 -4.83
C LEU A 142 -4.50 2.95 -4.88
N ALA A 143 -4.73 4.19 -4.42
CA ALA A 143 -6.04 4.82 -4.46
C ALA A 143 -6.60 4.94 -5.87
N LYS A 144 -5.74 5.29 -6.85
CA LYS A 144 -6.13 5.36 -8.26
C LYS A 144 -6.51 3.99 -8.84
N VAL A 145 -5.75 2.94 -8.54
CA VAL A 145 -6.11 1.57 -8.97
C VAL A 145 -7.41 1.12 -8.30
N CYS A 146 -7.58 1.35 -7.00
CA CYS A 146 -8.83 1.04 -6.30
C CYS A 146 -10.02 1.84 -6.82
N ALA A 147 -9.84 3.11 -7.21
CA ALA A 147 -10.90 3.90 -7.83
C ALA A 147 -11.30 3.32 -9.20
N ALA A 148 -10.31 2.93 -10.02
CA ALA A 148 -10.56 2.27 -11.29
C ALA A 148 -11.24 0.90 -11.10
N ASP A 149 -10.93 0.18 -10.03
CA ASP A 149 -11.57 -1.09 -9.64
C ASP A 149 -13.07 -0.89 -9.34
N VAL A 150 -13.40 0.09 -8.49
CA VAL A 150 -14.80 0.47 -8.19
C VAL A 150 -15.60 0.81 -9.46
N LEU A 151 -14.98 1.53 -10.40
CA LEU A 151 -15.61 1.83 -11.71
C LEU A 151 -15.71 0.59 -12.59
N GLY A 152 -14.69 -0.26 -12.59
CA GLY A 152 -14.62 -1.50 -13.36
C GLY A 152 -15.62 -2.57 -12.90
N CYS A 153 -16.22 -2.45 -11.72
CA CYS A 153 -17.38 -3.27 -11.31
C CYS A 153 -18.61 -3.07 -12.21
N GLY A 154 -18.71 -1.92 -12.91
CA GLY A 154 -19.76 -1.64 -13.88
C GLY A 154 -21.13 -1.31 -13.28
N LYS A 155 -21.21 -1.01 -11.98
CA LYS A 155 -22.47 -0.66 -11.31
C LYS A 155 -22.79 0.84 -11.51
N PRO A 156 -24.06 1.21 -11.77
CA PRO A 156 -24.43 2.60 -12.11
C PRO A 156 -24.31 3.57 -10.91
N TYR A 157 -24.24 3.04 -9.69
CA TYR A 157 -24.11 3.81 -8.45
C TYR A 157 -22.68 3.79 -7.88
N SER A 158 -21.70 3.30 -8.65
CA SER A 158 -20.28 3.37 -8.25
C SER A 158 -19.85 4.81 -8.05
N SER A 159 -19.29 5.12 -6.87
CA SER A 159 -18.68 6.42 -6.56
C SER A 159 -17.25 6.21 -6.06
N THR A 160 -16.33 7.03 -6.55
CA THR A 160 -14.90 6.98 -6.21
C THR A 160 -14.48 8.06 -5.23
N ASP A 161 -15.37 8.97 -4.83
CA ASP A 161 -15.02 10.14 -4.03
C ASP A 161 -14.43 9.72 -2.68
N GLY A 162 -15.06 8.77 -2.00
CA GLY A 162 -14.55 8.21 -0.75
C GLY A 162 -13.22 7.48 -0.92
N THR A 163 -13.05 6.75 -2.02
CA THR A 163 -11.81 6.01 -2.35
C THR A 163 -10.63 6.96 -2.58
N LEU A 164 -10.84 8.02 -3.35
CA LEU A 164 -9.81 9.01 -3.66
C LEU A 164 -9.49 9.88 -2.44
N ALA A 165 -10.50 10.37 -1.72
CA ALA A 165 -10.31 11.16 -0.50
C ALA A 165 -9.56 10.38 0.59
N PHE A 166 -9.88 9.09 0.77
CA PHE A 166 -9.12 8.23 1.68
C PHE A 166 -7.67 8.05 1.20
N GLY A 167 -7.45 7.91 -0.11
CA GLY A 167 -6.13 7.86 -0.72
C GLY A 167 -5.28 9.10 -0.43
N GLU A 168 -5.84 10.29 -0.62
CA GLU A 168 -5.20 11.57 -0.32
C GLU A 168 -4.86 11.68 1.17
N CYS A 169 -5.79 11.30 2.06
CA CYS A 169 -5.56 11.26 3.50
C CYS A 169 -4.37 10.34 3.86
N MET A 170 -4.32 9.13 3.30
CA MET A 170 -3.22 8.19 3.53
C MET A 170 -1.88 8.70 2.98
N ALA A 171 -1.91 9.38 1.83
CA ALA A 171 -0.75 9.99 1.22
C ALA A 171 -0.17 11.12 2.09
N ASP A 172 -1.02 11.97 2.65
CA ASP A 172 -0.59 13.07 3.52
C ASP A 172 -0.10 12.56 4.88
N LEU A 173 -0.84 11.64 5.51
CA LEU A 173 -0.42 11.00 6.75
C LEU A 173 0.91 10.23 6.61
N SER A 174 1.27 9.80 5.41
CA SER A 174 2.56 9.15 5.16
C SER A 174 3.75 10.09 5.35
N LEU A 175 3.56 11.41 5.18
CA LEU A 175 4.62 12.40 5.43
C LEU A 175 4.88 12.60 6.93
N GLU A 176 3.87 12.37 7.77
CA GLU A 176 4.01 12.37 9.23
C GLU A 176 4.64 11.06 9.78
N MET A 177 4.68 10.00 8.97
CA MET A 177 5.18 8.68 9.34
C MET A 177 6.56 8.43 8.70
N PRO A 178 7.67 8.84 9.35
CA PRO A 178 9.01 8.66 8.78
C PRO A 178 9.32 7.18 8.55
N VAL A 179 9.85 6.87 7.37
CA VAL A 179 10.28 5.52 6.99
C VAL A 179 11.74 5.31 7.37
N HIS A 180 12.57 6.33 7.13
CA HIS A 180 13.99 6.35 7.46
C HIS A 180 14.32 7.55 8.35
N THR A 181 15.47 7.52 9.03
CA THR A 181 15.95 8.65 9.85
C THR A 181 16.13 9.96 9.08
N LYS A 182 16.23 9.90 7.76
CA LYS A 182 16.33 11.08 6.89
C LYS A 182 14.97 11.77 6.69
N ASP A 183 13.88 11.09 7.02
CA ASP A 183 12.52 11.61 6.95
C ASP A 183 12.12 12.29 8.27
N LEU A 184 13.01 12.26 9.28
CA LEU A 184 12.79 12.99 10.53
C LEU A 184 13.00 14.49 10.29
N ASN A 185 12.04 15.28 10.75
CA ASN A 185 12.05 16.73 10.62
C ASN A 185 12.80 17.38 11.80
N TYR A 186 14.11 17.16 11.88
CA TYR A 186 14.97 17.76 12.90
C TYR A 186 15.84 18.88 12.34
N ASP A 187 16.36 19.73 13.23
CA ASP A 187 17.35 20.75 12.88
C ASP A 187 18.73 20.46 13.51
N GLU A 188 19.68 21.37 13.30
CA GLU A 188 21.06 21.23 13.77
C GLU A 188 21.19 21.02 15.29
N ARG A 189 20.20 21.41 16.11
CA ARG A 189 20.23 21.22 17.56
C ARG A 189 20.28 19.75 17.93
N VAL A 190 19.52 18.90 17.23
CA VAL A 190 19.51 17.44 17.44
C VAL A 190 20.88 16.83 17.13
N ILE A 191 21.53 17.29 16.06
CA ILE A 191 22.86 16.81 15.66
C ILE A 191 23.92 17.24 16.69
N LYS A 192 23.90 18.50 17.11
CA LYS A 192 24.80 19.05 18.13
C LYS A 192 24.63 18.33 19.46
N LEU A 193 23.39 18.07 19.87
CA LEU A 193 23.05 17.39 21.12
C LEU A 193 23.50 15.92 21.10
N ALA A 194 23.26 15.20 20.00
CA ALA A 194 23.64 13.79 19.89
C ALA A 194 25.17 13.59 19.80
N GLY A 195 25.89 14.54 19.21
CA GLY A 195 27.34 14.49 19.03
C GLY A 195 27.78 13.19 18.35
N LYS A 196 28.63 12.40 19.04
CA LYS A 196 29.14 11.12 18.52
C LYS A 196 28.07 10.03 18.38
N GLN A 197 26.92 10.17 19.05
CA GLN A 197 25.84 9.18 19.07
C GLN A 197 24.70 9.53 18.09
N VAL A 198 24.95 10.36 17.07
CA VAL A 198 23.92 10.83 16.14
C VAL A 198 23.12 9.70 15.48
N GLY A 199 23.76 8.61 15.06
CA GLY A 199 23.07 7.47 14.46
C GLY A 199 22.07 6.83 15.43
N GLU A 200 22.49 6.53 16.66
CA GLU A 200 21.64 5.93 17.69
C GLU A 200 20.54 6.88 18.18
N GLY A 201 20.85 8.19 18.25
CA GLY A 201 19.88 9.25 18.57
C GLY A 201 18.76 9.31 17.54
N LEU A 202 19.10 9.38 16.26
CA LEU A 202 18.12 9.42 15.17
C LEU A 202 17.30 8.14 15.07
N GLN A 203 17.91 6.96 15.28
CA GLN A 203 17.15 5.70 15.30
C GLN A 203 16.14 5.64 16.46
N TYR A 204 16.53 6.16 17.63
CA TYR A 204 15.59 6.29 18.74
C TYR A 204 14.42 7.22 18.41
N LEU A 205 14.71 8.40 17.87
CA LEU A 205 13.70 9.37 17.47
C LEU A 205 12.74 8.81 16.41
N LEU A 206 13.28 8.11 15.40
CA LEU A 206 12.49 7.39 14.40
C LEU A 206 11.49 6.44 15.07
N GLY A 207 11.96 5.65 16.05
CA GLY A 207 11.10 4.79 16.84
C GLY A 207 10.02 5.55 17.63
N GLN A 208 10.37 6.69 18.26
CA GLN A 208 9.42 7.51 19.02
C GLN A 208 8.31 8.08 18.13
N VAL A 209 8.67 8.63 16.97
CA VAL A 209 7.71 9.19 16.02
C VAL A 209 6.80 8.10 15.47
N GLN A 210 7.37 6.99 14.99
CA GLN A 210 6.57 5.88 14.45
C GLN A 210 5.62 5.28 15.50
N ASN A 211 6.01 5.26 16.78
CA ASN A 211 5.15 4.80 17.87
C ASN A 211 4.07 5.82 18.28
N GLY A 212 4.09 7.04 17.73
CA GLY A 212 3.18 8.12 18.08
C GLY A 212 3.46 8.73 19.46
N VAL A 213 4.69 8.57 19.98
CA VAL A 213 5.09 9.12 21.28
C VAL A 213 5.47 10.60 21.13
N VAL A 214 6.07 10.96 20.01
CA VAL A 214 6.59 12.30 19.72
C VAL A 214 6.16 12.69 18.30
N PRO A 215 5.65 13.92 18.05
CA PRO A 215 5.38 14.37 16.69
C PRO A 215 6.69 14.57 15.90
N ASN A 216 6.62 14.49 14.57
CA ASN A 216 7.77 14.71 13.69
C ASN A 216 8.04 16.22 13.49
N GLU A 217 8.38 16.91 14.58
CA GLU A 217 8.60 18.35 14.62
C GLU A 217 9.93 18.69 15.30
N PRO A 218 10.65 19.74 14.86
CA PRO A 218 12.01 20.01 15.32
C PRO A 218 12.15 20.13 16.84
N ASP A 219 11.25 20.87 17.49
CA ASP A 219 11.29 21.08 18.94
C ASP A 219 11.00 19.78 19.71
N ALA A 220 9.97 19.04 19.29
CA ALA A 220 9.58 17.79 19.94
C ALA A 220 10.68 16.71 19.83
N LEU A 221 11.36 16.63 18.68
CA LEU A 221 12.48 15.73 18.46
C LEU A 221 13.69 16.10 19.32
N TYR A 222 13.98 17.40 19.46
CA TYR A 222 15.04 17.88 20.34
C TYR A 222 14.77 17.53 21.81
N ASP A 223 13.58 17.86 22.32
CA ASP A 223 13.20 17.62 23.71
C ASP A 223 13.20 16.12 24.05
N ALA A 224 12.71 15.28 23.12
CA ALA A 224 12.73 13.84 23.29
C ALA A 224 14.15 13.27 23.39
N LEU A 225 15.08 13.77 22.57
CA LEU A 225 16.48 13.35 22.62
C LEU A 225 17.18 13.86 23.89
N ASP A 226 16.98 15.12 24.28
CA ASP A 226 17.55 15.71 25.50
C ASP A 226 17.10 14.94 26.74
N HIS A 227 15.80 14.63 26.82
CA HIS A 227 15.26 13.82 27.91
C HIS A 227 15.86 12.40 27.92
N LYS A 228 16.05 11.76 26.77
CA LYS A 228 16.73 10.44 26.69
C LYS A 228 18.16 10.50 27.22
N LEU A 229 18.93 11.53 26.83
CA LEU A 229 20.34 11.65 27.21
C LEU A 229 20.53 12.02 28.68
N ARG A 230 19.56 12.69 29.29
CA ARG A 230 19.57 13.02 30.73
C ARG A 230 19.17 11.85 31.63
N ARG A 231 18.51 10.82 31.10
CA ARG A 231 18.16 9.64 31.90
C ARG A 231 19.43 8.92 32.33
N PRO A 232 19.63 8.64 33.63
CA PRO A 232 20.76 7.83 34.07
C PRO A 232 20.65 6.45 33.41
N VAL A 233 21.76 5.96 32.87
CA VAL A 233 21.85 4.59 32.36
C VAL A 233 21.72 3.68 33.58
N GLU A 234 20.55 3.06 33.76
CA GLU A 234 20.43 1.95 34.72
C GLU A 234 21.42 0.87 34.29
N LYS A 235 22.39 0.60 35.17
CA LYS A 235 23.43 -0.41 34.99
C LYS A 235 22.91 -1.80 35.33
#